data_AF-A0A380EGL7-F1
#
_entry.id   AF-A0A380EGL7-F1
#
_cell.length_a   1.000
_cell.length_b   1.000
_cell.length_c   1.000
_cell.angle_alpha   90.00
_cell.angle_beta   90.00
_cell.angle_gamma   90.00
#
_symmetry.space_group_name_H-M   'P 1'
#
loop_
_entity.id
_entity.type
_entity.pdbx_description
1 polymer ?
#
loop_
_entity_poly.entity_id
_entity_poly.type
_entity_poly.pdbx_seq_one_letter_code
_entity_poly.pdbx_strand_id
1 'polypeptide(L)'
;MVLTFGYVCVVALNATAFSLLVKFLLPDVLNNGKLYTIAGWDVYITEIIIATVLLLVFMLVTIRGASVSGSLQYYFCVAMVIVVLLMFFGSFFGNNFALENLQPLAEPSKGWLVSIVVIVSVAPWAYVGFDNIPQTAEEFNFAPNKTFKLIVYSLLAASLTYVVMILYTGWLSTSHQSLNGQLWLTGAVTQTAFGYIGLGVLAIAIMMGIFTGLNGFLMSSSRLLFSMGRSGIIPTMFSKLHSKYKTPYVAIIFLVGVSLIAPWLGRTALTWIVDMSSTGVSIAYFITCLSAAKLFSYNKQSNTYAPVYKTFAIIGSFVSFIS
;
A
#
# COMPACT_ATOMS: atom_id res chain seq x y z
N MET A 1 -17.76 -1.39 6.05
CA MET A 1 -18.00 -0.28 5.10
C MET A 1 -16.83 0.69 5.04
N VAL A 2 -16.40 1.32 6.15
CA VAL A 2 -15.28 2.29 6.14
C VAL A 2 -13.97 1.69 5.61
N LEU A 3 -13.62 0.47 6.04
CA LEU A 3 -12.44 -0.25 5.55
C LEU A 3 -12.43 -0.42 4.02
N THR A 4 -13.59 -0.73 3.45
CA THR A 4 -13.76 -0.90 2.00
C THR A 4 -13.46 0.40 1.26
N PHE A 5 -13.97 1.53 1.78
CA PHE A 5 -13.72 2.84 1.20
C PHE A 5 -12.22 3.18 1.22
N GLY A 6 -11.56 2.96 2.36
CA GLY A 6 -10.10 3.12 2.48
C GLY A 6 -9.34 2.30 1.43
N TYR A 7 -9.69 1.03 1.24
CA TYR A 7 -9.04 0.21 0.22
C TYR A 7 -9.28 0.71 -1.21
N VAL A 8 -10.48 1.20 -1.54
CA VAL A 8 -10.77 1.78 -2.87
C VAL A 8 -9.87 2.99 -3.14
N CYS A 9 -9.70 3.85 -2.13
CA CYS A 9 -8.79 4.99 -2.19
C CYS A 9 -7.34 4.55 -2.41
N VAL A 10 -6.90 3.48 -1.74
CA VAL A 10 -5.55 2.94 -1.93
C VAL A 10 -5.36 2.32 -3.33
N VAL A 11 -6.37 1.62 -3.87
CA VAL A 11 -6.34 1.14 -5.27
C VAL A 11 -6.17 2.31 -6.24
N ALA A 12 -6.97 3.36 -6.06
CA ALA A 12 -6.88 4.59 -6.85
C ALA A 12 -5.49 5.27 -6.73
N LEU A 13 -4.94 5.35 -5.51
CA LEU A 13 -3.61 5.93 -5.27
C LEU A 13 -2.52 5.13 -5.98
N ASN A 14 -2.59 3.80 -5.94
CA ASN A 14 -1.59 2.96 -6.61
C ASN A 14 -1.68 3.09 -8.14
N ALA A 15 -2.88 3.15 -8.71
CA ALA A 15 -3.03 3.31 -10.16
C ALA A 15 -2.44 4.64 -10.67
N THR A 16 -2.67 5.73 -9.93
CA THR A 16 -2.07 7.03 -10.26
C THR A 16 -0.57 7.06 -9.96
N ALA A 17 -0.09 6.35 -8.93
CA ALA A 17 1.34 6.23 -8.64
C ALA A 17 2.13 5.59 -9.78
N PHE A 18 1.56 4.60 -10.48
CA PHE A 18 2.18 4.04 -11.69
C PHE A 18 2.33 5.11 -12.77
N SER A 19 1.30 5.93 -12.97
CA SER A 19 1.34 7.00 -13.96
C SER A 19 2.38 8.07 -13.58
N LEU A 20 2.55 8.37 -12.30
CA LEU A 20 3.65 9.23 -11.82
C LEU A 20 5.04 8.64 -12.04
N LEU A 21 5.20 7.33 -11.83
CA LEU A 21 6.46 6.65 -12.11
C LEU A 21 6.82 6.76 -13.59
N VAL A 22 5.84 6.52 -14.49
CA VAL A 22 6.04 6.70 -15.93
C VAL A 22 6.33 8.17 -16.25
N LYS A 23 5.70 9.13 -15.56
CA LYS A 23 5.95 10.57 -15.76
C LYS A 23 7.37 10.96 -15.41
N PHE A 24 7.92 10.36 -14.37
CA PHE A 24 9.30 10.58 -13.94
C PHE A 24 10.30 9.98 -14.93
N LEU A 25 10.01 8.81 -15.49
CA LEU A 25 10.92 8.11 -16.40
C LEU A 25 10.87 8.64 -17.83
N LEU A 26 9.67 9.00 -18.30
CA LEU A 26 9.37 9.40 -19.67
C LEU A 26 8.51 10.66 -19.68
N PRO A 27 9.06 11.82 -19.25
CA PRO A 27 8.29 13.06 -19.15
C PRO A 27 7.70 13.50 -20.50
N ASP A 28 8.39 13.24 -21.60
CA ASP A 28 7.93 13.60 -22.95
C ASP A 28 6.66 12.85 -23.39
N VAL A 29 6.45 11.63 -22.88
CA VAL A 29 5.26 10.83 -23.19
C VAL A 29 4.05 11.34 -22.41
N LEU A 30 4.26 11.75 -21.15
CA LEU A 30 3.19 12.07 -20.22
C LEU A 30 2.84 13.55 -20.13
N ASN A 31 3.74 14.46 -20.50
CA ASN A 31 3.43 15.90 -20.53
C ASN A 31 2.65 16.32 -21.79
N ASN A 32 2.13 15.36 -22.57
CA ASN A 32 1.29 15.63 -23.73
C ASN A 32 -0.20 15.69 -23.37
N GLY A 33 -0.87 16.74 -23.85
CA GLY A 33 -2.31 16.92 -23.66
C GLY A 33 -2.71 17.30 -22.24
N LYS A 34 -2.15 18.41 -21.73
CA LYS A 34 -2.61 19.04 -20.49
C LYS A 34 -4.10 19.38 -20.62
N LEU A 35 -4.91 18.85 -19.72
CA LEU A 35 -6.36 19.11 -19.69
C LEU A 35 -6.67 20.32 -18.83
N TYR A 36 -6.29 20.27 -17.56
CA TYR A 36 -6.55 21.31 -16.57
C TYR A 36 -5.60 21.20 -15.38
N THR A 37 -5.59 22.24 -14.54
CA THR A 37 -4.85 22.28 -13.28
C THR A 37 -5.85 22.26 -12.13
N ILE A 38 -5.75 21.27 -11.23
CA ILE A 38 -6.55 21.18 -10.01
C ILE A 38 -5.61 21.17 -8.80
N ALA A 39 -5.87 22.03 -7.82
CA ALA A 39 -5.11 22.09 -6.56
C ALA A 39 -3.58 22.16 -6.78
N GLY A 40 -3.14 22.95 -7.78
CA GLY A 40 -1.73 23.11 -8.15
C GLY A 40 -1.11 21.93 -8.90
N TRP A 41 -1.90 20.91 -9.26
CA TRP A 41 -1.45 19.75 -10.04
C TRP A 41 -1.97 19.80 -11.48
N ASP A 42 -1.07 19.67 -12.45
CA ASP A 42 -1.42 19.58 -13.86
C ASP A 42 -1.83 18.15 -14.21
N VAL A 43 -3.09 18.00 -14.66
CA VAL A 43 -3.67 16.72 -15.09
C VAL A 43 -3.51 16.58 -16.59
N TYR A 44 -2.87 15.48 -17.00
CA TYR A 44 -2.61 15.15 -18.41
C TYR A 44 -3.50 13.99 -18.86
N ILE A 45 -3.99 14.03 -20.09
CA ILE A 45 -4.85 12.97 -20.64
C ILE A 45 -4.14 11.62 -20.68
N THR A 46 -2.84 11.62 -20.96
CA THR A 46 -1.99 10.43 -20.99
C THR A 46 -1.88 9.78 -19.62
N GLU A 47 -1.85 10.57 -18.54
CA GLU A 47 -1.86 10.08 -17.15
C GLU A 47 -3.16 9.34 -16.84
N ILE A 48 -4.29 9.92 -17.27
CA ILE A 48 -5.61 9.32 -17.10
C ILE A 48 -5.72 8.01 -17.89
N ILE A 49 -5.26 7.99 -19.15
CA ILE A 49 -5.31 6.79 -19.99
C ILE A 49 -4.48 5.66 -19.38
N ILE A 50 -3.25 5.93 -18.93
CA ILE A 50 -2.38 4.92 -18.34
C ILE A 50 -2.99 4.34 -17.06
N ALA A 51 -3.46 5.20 -16.14
CA ALA A 51 -4.11 4.74 -14.91
C ALA A 51 -5.39 3.93 -15.20
N THR A 52 -6.19 4.36 -16.18
CA THR A 52 -7.42 3.69 -16.60
C THR A 52 -7.14 2.30 -17.18
N VAL A 53 -6.19 2.20 -18.12
CA VAL A 53 -5.78 0.92 -18.70
C VAL A 53 -5.27 -0.01 -17.62
N LEU A 54 -4.45 0.50 -16.69
CA LEU A 54 -3.92 -0.31 -15.60
C LEU A 54 -5.05 -0.86 -14.71
N LEU A 55 -6.00 -0.02 -14.30
CA LEU A 55 -7.16 -0.43 -13.51
C LEU A 55 -8.00 -1.49 -14.23
N LEU A 56 -8.23 -1.35 -15.53
CA LEU A 56 -8.96 -2.33 -16.34
C LEU A 56 -8.20 -3.65 -16.49
N VAL A 57 -6.88 -3.61 -16.64
CA VAL A 57 -6.06 -4.83 -16.69
C VAL A 57 -6.15 -5.59 -15.37
N PHE A 58 -5.95 -4.91 -14.23
CA PHE A 58 -6.06 -5.55 -12.91
C PHE A 58 -7.48 -6.02 -12.61
N MET A 59 -8.51 -5.29 -13.06
CA MET A 59 -9.90 -5.73 -13.02
C MET A 59 -10.08 -7.10 -13.68
N LEU A 60 -9.59 -7.27 -14.91
CA LEU A 60 -9.70 -8.52 -15.66
C LEU A 60 -8.92 -9.65 -14.99
N VAL A 61 -7.73 -9.36 -14.46
CA VAL A 61 -6.92 -10.30 -13.70
C VAL A 61 -7.67 -10.80 -12.46
N THR A 62 -8.22 -9.89 -11.66
CA THR A 62 -8.96 -10.23 -10.43
C THR A 62 -10.26 -10.99 -10.75
N ILE A 63 -10.94 -10.68 -11.86
CA ILE A 63 -12.13 -11.44 -12.30
C ILE A 63 -11.76 -12.86 -12.74
N ARG A 64 -10.63 -13.05 -13.43
CA ARG A 64 -10.18 -14.36 -13.93
C ARG A 64 -9.86 -15.37 -12.82
N GLY A 65 -9.66 -14.93 -11.58
CA GLY A 65 -9.60 -15.83 -10.44
C GLY A 65 -8.48 -15.53 -9.45
N ALA A 66 -8.73 -15.93 -8.22
CA ALA A 66 -7.80 -15.83 -7.10
C ALA A 66 -6.45 -16.51 -7.35
N SER A 67 -6.43 -17.64 -8.08
CA SER A 67 -5.20 -18.36 -8.40
C SER A 67 -4.27 -17.53 -9.28
N VAL A 68 -4.80 -16.88 -10.31
CA VAL A 68 -4.04 -16.01 -11.23
C VAL A 68 -3.53 -14.78 -10.48
N SER A 69 -4.40 -14.12 -9.71
CA SER A 69 -4.01 -13.01 -8.83
C SER A 69 -2.92 -13.41 -7.84
N GLY A 70 -3.02 -14.58 -7.22
CA GLY A 70 -2.03 -15.10 -6.28
C GLY A 70 -0.68 -15.40 -6.93
N SER A 71 -0.66 -16.02 -8.10
CA SER A 71 0.58 -16.28 -8.86
C SER A 71 1.26 -14.97 -9.28
N LEU A 72 0.50 -14.00 -9.80
CA LEU A 72 1.04 -12.68 -10.15
C LEU A 72 1.60 -11.95 -8.93
N GLN A 73 0.88 -11.99 -7.81
CA GLN A 73 1.34 -11.42 -6.54
C GLN A 73 2.71 -11.99 -6.13
N TYR A 74 2.87 -13.32 -6.25
CA TYR A 74 4.12 -13.99 -5.92
C TYR A 74 5.26 -13.52 -6.82
N TYR A 75 5.07 -13.51 -8.15
CA TYR A 75 6.10 -13.07 -9.08
C TYR A 75 6.48 -11.60 -8.89
N PHE A 76 5.50 -10.71 -8.69
CA PHE A 76 5.77 -9.30 -8.44
C PHE A 76 6.54 -9.10 -7.13
N CYS A 77 6.15 -9.80 -6.06
CA CYS A 77 6.84 -9.73 -4.77
C CYS A 77 8.30 -10.22 -4.88
N VAL A 78 8.52 -11.38 -5.51
CA VAL A 78 9.87 -11.94 -5.68
C VAL A 78 10.73 -11.01 -6.53
N ALA A 79 10.22 -10.50 -7.65
CA ALA A 79 10.94 -9.55 -8.49
C ALA A 79 11.31 -8.27 -7.72
N MET A 80 10.37 -7.71 -6.96
CA MET A 80 10.60 -6.54 -6.12
C MET A 80 11.71 -6.79 -5.10
N VAL A 81 11.65 -7.90 -4.35
CA VAL A 81 12.64 -8.22 -3.33
C VAL A 81 14.02 -8.46 -3.93
N ILE A 82 14.11 -9.18 -5.05
CA ILE A 82 15.38 -9.41 -5.76
C ILE A 82 16.00 -8.07 -6.16
N VAL A 83 15.22 -7.17 -6.76
CA VAL A 83 15.72 -5.87 -7.18
C VAL A 83 16.15 -5.01 -5.98
N VAL A 84 15.36 -4.97 -4.90
CA VAL A 84 15.72 -4.21 -3.69
C VAL A 84 17.02 -4.73 -3.08
N LEU A 85 17.18 -6.05 -2.95
CA LEU A 85 18.42 -6.64 -2.44
C LEU A 85 19.60 -6.38 -3.38
N LEU A 86 19.41 -6.50 -4.69
CA LEU A 86 20.44 -6.19 -5.68
C LEU A 86 20.89 -4.73 -5.56
N MET A 87 19.96 -3.79 -5.47
CA MET A 87 20.29 -2.36 -5.30
C MET A 87 21.00 -2.09 -3.98
N PHE A 88 20.53 -2.71 -2.89
CA PHE A 88 21.16 -2.59 -1.58
C PHE A 88 22.59 -3.12 -1.58
N PHE A 89 22.83 -4.35 -2.04
CA PHE A 89 24.16 -4.92 -2.10
C PHE A 89 25.05 -4.19 -3.12
N GLY A 90 24.49 -3.78 -4.25
CA GLY A 90 25.18 -2.97 -5.27
C GLY A 90 25.63 -1.62 -4.74
N SER A 91 24.91 -1.03 -3.78
CA SER A 91 25.27 0.25 -3.17
C SER A 91 26.58 0.24 -2.41
N PHE A 92 27.03 -0.90 -1.88
CA PHE A 92 28.34 -0.99 -1.21
C PHE A 92 29.53 -0.91 -2.17
N PHE A 93 29.32 -1.25 -3.44
CA PHE A 93 30.37 -1.23 -4.47
C PHE A 93 30.37 0.06 -5.29
N GLY A 94 29.46 0.99 -5.03
CA GLY A 94 29.36 2.27 -5.72
C GLY A 94 30.30 3.32 -5.14
N ASN A 95 30.82 4.21 -5.99
CA ASN A 95 31.71 5.31 -5.59
C ASN A 95 31.05 6.34 -4.65
N ASN A 96 29.73 6.32 -4.54
CA ASN A 96 28.94 7.29 -3.76
C ASN A 96 28.55 6.75 -2.37
N PHE A 97 29.04 5.56 -1.99
CA PHE A 97 28.82 5.02 -0.66
C PHE A 97 29.64 5.80 0.37
N ALA A 98 28.97 6.50 1.28
CA ALA A 98 29.60 7.06 2.46
C ALA A 98 28.71 6.88 3.69
N LEU A 99 29.22 6.19 4.71
CA LEU A 99 28.50 6.01 5.98
C LEU A 99 28.28 7.35 6.70
N GLU A 100 29.14 8.33 6.44
CA GLU A 100 29.06 9.70 6.94
C GLU A 100 27.77 10.41 6.49
N ASN A 101 27.22 10.06 5.32
CA ASN A 101 25.97 10.65 4.81
C ASN A 101 24.74 10.28 5.65
N LEU A 102 24.84 9.24 6.49
CA LEU A 102 23.79 8.90 7.46
C LEU A 102 23.69 9.93 8.60
N GLN A 103 24.69 10.81 8.75
CA GLN A 103 24.62 11.89 9.70
C GLN A 103 23.98 13.14 9.09
N PRO A 104 23.15 13.86 9.87
CA PRO A 104 22.73 13.54 11.24
C PRO A 104 21.60 12.48 11.27
N LEU A 105 21.69 11.52 12.22
CA LEU A 105 20.69 10.45 12.39
C LEU A 105 19.31 10.96 12.87
N ALA A 106 19.26 12.18 13.39
CA ALA A 106 18.06 12.85 13.84
C ALA A 106 18.15 14.33 13.50
N GLU A 107 17.00 15.00 13.38
CA GLU A 107 16.99 16.42 13.06
C GLU A 107 17.68 17.23 14.19
N PRO A 108 18.80 17.93 13.92
CA PRO A 108 19.64 18.51 14.97
C PRO A 108 18.92 19.52 15.87
N SER A 109 17.86 20.16 15.35
CA SER A 109 17.08 21.19 16.04
C SER A 109 15.98 20.63 16.95
N LYS A 110 15.48 19.42 16.69
CA LYS A 110 14.32 18.83 17.40
C LYS A 110 14.70 17.64 18.29
N GLY A 111 15.89 17.07 18.10
CA GLY A 111 16.38 15.93 18.86
C GLY A 111 15.80 14.58 18.40
N TRP A 112 16.36 13.51 18.97
CA TRP A 112 16.07 12.13 18.58
C TRP A 112 14.64 11.70 18.91
N LEU A 113 14.10 12.10 20.07
CA LEU A 113 12.74 11.74 20.50
C LEU A 113 11.68 12.27 19.53
N VAL A 114 11.78 13.55 19.14
CA VAL A 114 10.81 14.15 18.20
C VAL A 114 10.91 13.49 16.83
N SER A 115 12.13 13.22 16.36
CA SER A 115 12.34 12.54 15.08
C SER A 115 11.71 11.13 15.06
N ILE A 116 11.87 10.37 16.15
CA ILE A 116 11.22 9.05 16.30
C ILE A 116 9.71 9.19 16.33
N VAL A 117 9.16 10.11 17.12
CA VAL A 117 7.71 10.32 17.21
C VAL A 117 7.10 10.66 15.85
N VAL A 118 7.74 11.55 15.08
CA VAL A 118 7.28 11.92 13.73
C VAL A 118 7.26 10.71 12.79
N ILE A 119 8.32 9.89 12.77
CA ILE A 119 8.37 8.68 11.93
C ILE A 119 7.31 7.65 12.37
N VAL A 120 7.15 7.46 13.69
CA VAL A 120 6.14 6.56 14.27
C VAL A 120 4.73 7.03 13.92
N SER A 121 4.47 8.33 13.82
CA SER A 121 3.17 8.86 13.40
C SER A 121 2.83 8.55 11.93
N VAL A 122 3.81 8.44 11.05
CA VAL A 122 3.58 8.11 9.62
C VAL A 122 3.62 6.59 9.36
N ALA A 123 4.25 5.82 10.24
CA ALA A 123 4.38 4.38 10.10
C ALA A 123 3.04 3.64 9.89
N PRO A 124 1.93 3.91 10.62
CA PRO A 124 0.66 3.23 10.40
C PRO A 124 0.21 3.24 8.95
N TRP A 125 0.38 4.39 8.26
CA TRP A 125 0.06 4.54 6.84
C TRP A 125 0.93 3.64 5.95
N ALA A 126 2.23 3.57 6.23
CA ALA A 126 3.19 2.76 5.46
C ALA A 126 2.99 1.24 5.61
N TYR A 127 2.30 0.81 6.68
CA TYR A 127 2.00 -0.60 6.96
C TYR A 127 0.53 -0.97 6.72
N VAL A 128 -0.30 -0.07 6.18
CA VAL A 128 -1.67 -0.42 5.77
C VAL A 128 -1.64 -1.56 4.76
N GLY A 129 -2.48 -2.58 4.97
CA GLY A 129 -2.59 -3.75 4.09
C GLY A 129 -2.28 -5.09 4.78
N PHE A 130 -1.78 -5.10 6.02
CA PHE A 130 -1.63 -6.35 6.79
C PHE A 130 -2.98 -7.07 7.01
N ASP A 131 -4.05 -6.27 7.08
CA ASP A 131 -5.44 -6.68 7.20
C ASP A 131 -6.02 -7.25 5.90
N ASN A 132 -5.31 -7.16 4.78
CA ASN A 132 -5.68 -7.83 3.53
C ASN A 132 -5.52 -9.37 3.61
N ILE A 133 -4.58 -9.84 4.42
CA ILE A 133 -4.28 -11.28 4.60
C ILE A 133 -5.51 -12.03 5.14
N PRO A 134 -6.14 -11.63 6.26
CA PRO A 134 -7.32 -12.32 6.76
C PRO A 134 -8.53 -12.21 5.81
N GLN A 135 -8.67 -11.10 5.06
CA GLN A 135 -9.78 -10.92 4.11
C GLN A 135 -9.70 -11.86 2.90
N THR A 136 -8.50 -12.35 2.61
CA THR A 136 -8.24 -13.29 1.51
C THR A 136 -7.93 -14.71 2.00
N ALA A 137 -7.84 -14.91 3.32
CA ALA A 137 -7.52 -16.19 3.93
C ALA A 137 -8.50 -17.31 3.54
N GLU A 138 -9.77 -16.99 3.28
CA GLU A 138 -10.78 -17.95 2.84
C GLU A 138 -10.48 -18.59 1.46
N GLU A 139 -9.61 -17.99 0.66
CA GLU A 139 -9.21 -18.53 -0.64
C GLU A 139 -7.98 -19.43 -0.59
N PHE A 140 -7.28 -19.43 0.53
CA PHE A 140 -6.08 -20.22 0.70
C PHE A 140 -6.36 -21.44 1.55
N ASN A 141 -5.85 -22.59 1.12
CA ASN A 141 -6.00 -23.86 1.84
C ASN A 141 -5.03 -23.97 3.03
N PHE A 142 -5.13 -23.07 4.01
CA PHE A 142 -4.37 -23.15 5.26
C PHE A 142 -5.24 -22.97 6.51
N ALA A 143 -4.80 -23.58 7.61
CA ALA A 143 -5.50 -23.49 8.89
C ALA A 143 -5.55 -22.03 9.40
N PRO A 144 -6.65 -21.57 10.03
CA PRO A 144 -6.80 -20.21 10.54
C PRO A 144 -5.68 -19.75 11.49
N ASN A 145 -5.09 -20.66 12.28
CA ASN A 145 -3.96 -20.36 13.16
C ASN A 145 -2.68 -19.97 12.40
N LYS A 146 -2.55 -20.34 11.12
CA LYS A 146 -1.44 -19.91 10.27
C LYS A 146 -1.62 -18.47 9.80
N THR A 147 -2.84 -17.97 9.69
CA THR A 147 -3.13 -16.57 9.27
C THR A 147 -2.41 -15.57 10.17
N PHE A 148 -2.45 -15.75 11.49
CA PHE A 148 -1.78 -14.85 12.43
C PHE A 148 -0.26 -14.84 12.22
N LYS A 149 0.37 -16.02 12.07
CA LYS A 149 1.81 -16.11 11.81
C LYS A 149 2.19 -15.46 10.48
N LEU A 150 1.37 -15.64 9.44
CA LEU A 150 1.58 -15.01 8.14
C LEU A 150 1.52 -13.48 8.21
N ILE A 151 0.58 -12.92 8.99
CA ILE A 151 0.51 -11.48 9.24
C ILE A 151 1.81 -11.00 9.88
N VAL A 152 2.27 -11.64 10.97
CA VAL A 152 3.51 -11.24 11.66
C VAL A 152 4.73 -11.34 10.73
N TYR A 153 4.87 -12.44 9.98
CA TYR A 153 5.99 -12.59 9.05
C TYR A 153 5.95 -11.57 7.90
N SER A 154 4.76 -11.23 7.40
CA SER A 154 4.61 -10.20 6.37
C SER A 154 5.01 -8.82 6.88
N LEU A 155 4.65 -8.47 8.11
CA LEU A 155 5.02 -7.20 8.75
C LEU A 155 6.53 -7.12 8.95
N LEU A 156 7.17 -8.18 9.47
CA LEU A 156 8.62 -8.23 9.64
C LEU A 156 9.36 -8.12 8.30
N ALA A 157 8.88 -8.80 7.25
CA ALA A 157 9.47 -8.72 5.92
C ALA A 157 9.32 -7.32 5.30
N ALA A 158 8.16 -6.68 5.46
CA ALA A 158 7.95 -5.30 5.04
C ALA A 158 8.88 -4.35 5.81
N SER A 159 8.98 -4.49 7.14
CA SER A 159 9.88 -3.68 7.96
C SER A 159 11.34 -3.81 7.56
N LEU A 160 11.80 -5.03 7.29
CA LEU A 160 13.16 -5.25 6.80
C LEU A 160 13.39 -4.54 5.47
N THR A 161 12.43 -4.64 4.55
CA THR A 161 12.51 -3.98 3.24
C THR A 161 12.58 -2.46 3.38
N TYR A 162 11.80 -1.87 4.29
CA TYR A 162 11.87 -0.43 4.60
C TYR A 162 13.23 -0.03 5.15
N VAL A 163 13.76 -0.77 6.14
CA VAL A 163 15.09 -0.49 6.72
C VAL A 163 16.17 -0.54 5.65
N VAL A 164 16.15 -1.57 4.81
CA VAL A 164 17.08 -1.75 3.68
C VAL A 164 17.03 -0.54 2.73
N MET A 165 15.82 -0.08 2.34
CA MET A 165 15.66 1.06 1.44
C MET A 165 16.03 2.41 2.07
N ILE A 166 15.76 2.60 3.36
CA ILE A 166 16.17 3.80 4.11
C ILE A 166 17.69 3.88 4.17
N LEU A 167 18.36 2.78 4.52
CA LEU A 167 19.82 2.71 4.56
C LEU A 167 20.43 2.96 3.18
N TYR A 168 19.92 2.26 2.16
CA TYR A 168 20.31 2.44 0.76
C TYR A 168 20.24 3.91 0.33
N THR A 169 19.12 4.59 0.62
CA THR A 169 18.94 5.99 0.23
C THR A 169 19.79 6.92 1.08
N GLY A 170 19.93 6.63 2.37
CA GLY A 170 20.63 7.46 3.33
C GLY A 170 22.13 7.60 3.05
N TRP A 171 22.84 6.48 2.84
CA TRP A 171 24.29 6.56 2.61
C TRP A 171 24.68 7.00 1.19
N LEU A 172 23.74 6.93 0.23
CA LEU A 172 23.95 7.40 -1.15
C LEU A 172 23.58 8.89 -1.32
N SER A 173 22.86 9.48 -0.37
CA SER A 173 22.41 10.88 -0.44
C SER A 173 23.55 11.83 -0.09
N THR A 174 24.09 12.55 -1.08
CA THR A 174 25.24 13.46 -0.92
C THR A 174 24.87 14.88 -0.48
N SER A 175 23.59 15.25 -0.50
CA SER A 175 23.13 16.61 -0.15
C SER A 175 21.74 16.55 0.50
N HIS A 176 21.68 16.84 1.80
CA HIS A 176 20.42 16.93 2.56
C HIS A 176 19.55 18.14 2.17
N GLN A 177 20.14 19.13 1.49
CA GLN A 177 19.47 20.39 1.12
C GLN A 177 18.68 20.29 -0.21
N SER A 178 19.07 19.39 -1.11
CA SER A 178 18.36 19.17 -2.39
C SER A 178 17.18 18.19 -2.29
N LEU A 179 16.91 17.65 -1.09
CA LEU A 179 15.88 16.62 -0.87
C LEU A 179 14.45 17.19 -0.78
N ASN A 180 14.32 18.49 -0.49
CA ASN A 180 13.01 19.15 -0.36
C ASN A 180 12.45 19.52 -1.74
N GLY A 181 11.48 18.73 -2.21
CA GLY A 181 10.67 19.07 -3.40
C GLY A 181 10.70 18.05 -4.53
N GLN A 182 11.50 16.97 -4.43
CA GLN A 182 11.47 15.91 -5.43
C GLN A 182 10.33 14.93 -5.17
N LEU A 183 9.52 14.69 -6.22
CA LEU A 183 8.38 13.77 -6.18
C LEU A 183 8.80 12.32 -5.87
N TRP A 184 10.04 11.93 -6.24
CA TRP A 184 10.58 10.60 -6.04
C TRP A 184 12.06 10.64 -5.61
N LEU A 185 12.27 10.83 -4.31
CA LEU A 185 13.58 11.01 -3.70
C LEU A 185 14.55 9.84 -3.98
N THR A 186 14.09 8.61 -3.76
CA THR A 186 14.92 7.41 -3.94
C THR A 186 15.33 7.22 -5.40
N GLY A 187 14.50 7.66 -6.35
CA GLY A 187 14.81 7.71 -7.77
C GLY A 187 15.94 8.69 -8.08
N ALA A 188 15.85 9.92 -7.57
CA ALA A 188 16.87 10.93 -7.81
C ALA A 188 18.24 10.56 -7.22
N VAL A 189 18.27 10.03 -5.99
CA VAL A 189 19.50 9.52 -5.37
C VAL A 189 20.09 8.38 -6.20
N THR A 190 19.25 7.46 -6.66
CA THR A 190 19.68 6.33 -7.50
C THR A 190 20.18 6.78 -8.87
N GLN A 191 19.54 7.76 -9.48
CA GLN A 191 19.99 8.33 -10.76
C GLN A 191 21.37 8.97 -10.62
N THR A 192 21.64 9.63 -9.49
CA THR A 192 22.95 10.24 -9.21
C THR A 192 24.01 9.18 -8.94
N ALA A 193 23.66 8.08 -8.26
CA ALA A 193 24.59 7.02 -7.88
C ALA A 193 24.89 6.01 -8.99
N PHE A 194 23.88 5.64 -9.78
CA PHE A 194 23.93 4.52 -10.73
C PHE A 194 23.46 4.89 -12.14
N GLY A 195 23.22 6.17 -12.40
CA GLY A 195 22.74 6.66 -13.70
C GLY A 195 21.35 6.14 -14.07
N TYR A 196 21.02 6.25 -15.35
CA TYR A 196 19.72 5.85 -15.89
C TYR A 196 19.48 4.34 -15.81
N ILE A 197 20.54 3.52 -15.83
CA ILE A 197 20.43 2.05 -15.72
C ILE A 197 19.93 1.68 -14.31
N GLY A 198 20.57 2.20 -13.27
CA GLY A 198 20.12 1.96 -11.89
C GLY A 198 18.72 2.53 -11.62
N LEU A 199 18.40 3.69 -12.20
CA LEU A 199 17.06 4.28 -12.13
C LEU A 199 16.01 3.35 -12.75
N GLY A 200 16.28 2.78 -13.93
CA GLY A 200 15.40 1.84 -14.61
C GLY A 200 15.19 0.56 -13.80
N VAL A 201 16.26 0.02 -13.20
CA VAL A 201 16.18 -1.15 -12.33
C VAL A 201 15.33 -0.86 -11.09
N LEU A 202 15.56 0.27 -10.41
CA LEU A 202 14.74 0.66 -9.26
C LEU A 202 13.27 0.91 -9.65
N ALA A 203 13.02 1.50 -10.82
CA ALA A 203 11.68 1.69 -11.34
C ALA A 203 10.93 0.36 -11.51
N ILE A 204 11.62 -0.72 -11.90
CA ILE A 204 11.00 -2.06 -11.95
C ILE A 204 10.55 -2.49 -10.55
N ALA A 205 11.38 -2.33 -9.51
CA ALA A 205 10.96 -2.64 -8.14
C ALA A 205 9.71 -1.86 -7.72
N ILE A 206 9.67 -0.55 -7.99
CA ILE A 206 8.52 0.29 -7.64
C ILE A 206 7.29 -0.12 -8.42
N MET A 207 7.44 -0.40 -9.71
CA MET A 207 6.35 -0.91 -10.54
C MET A 207 5.77 -2.20 -9.96
N MET A 208 6.62 -3.15 -9.56
CA MET A 208 6.18 -4.39 -8.92
C MET A 208 5.51 -4.12 -7.55
N GLY A 209 6.02 -3.18 -6.77
CA GLY A 209 5.39 -2.72 -5.52
C GLY A 209 3.99 -2.14 -5.73
N ILE A 210 3.82 -1.30 -6.75
CA ILE A 210 2.52 -0.73 -7.11
C ILE A 210 1.56 -1.83 -7.57
N PHE A 211 2.03 -2.79 -8.37
CA PHE A 211 1.22 -3.90 -8.88
C PHE A 211 0.79 -4.87 -7.78
N THR A 212 1.67 -5.16 -6.81
CA THR A 212 1.34 -5.95 -5.62
C THR A 212 0.29 -5.23 -4.76
N GLY A 213 0.39 -3.91 -4.60
CA GLY A 213 -0.61 -3.09 -3.92
C GLY A 213 -1.98 -3.15 -4.64
N LEU A 214 -2.01 -2.85 -5.94
CA LEU A 214 -3.24 -2.89 -6.75
C LEU A 214 -3.97 -4.22 -6.64
N ASN A 215 -3.25 -5.32 -6.90
CA ASN A 215 -3.83 -6.65 -6.87
C ASN A 215 -4.31 -7.02 -5.47
N GLY A 216 -3.49 -6.78 -4.43
CA GLY A 216 -3.84 -7.11 -3.04
C GLY A 216 -5.08 -6.36 -2.56
N PHE A 217 -5.12 -5.04 -2.73
CA PHE A 217 -6.26 -4.23 -2.28
C PHE A 217 -7.53 -4.46 -3.10
N LEU A 218 -7.44 -4.66 -4.43
CA LEU A 218 -8.61 -5.04 -5.24
C LEU A 218 -9.19 -6.37 -4.78
N MET A 219 -8.32 -7.36 -4.54
CA MET A 219 -8.70 -8.68 -4.09
C MET A 219 -9.40 -8.62 -2.72
N SER A 220 -8.81 -7.95 -1.73
CA SER A 220 -9.43 -7.84 -0.39
C SER A 220 -10.72 -7.02 -0.39
N SER A 221 -10.75 -5.90 -1.13
CA SER A 221 -11.95 -5.05 -1.24
C SER A 221 -13.14 -5.79 -1.81
N SER A 222 -12.94 -6.57 -2.87
CA SER A 222 -14.03 -7.26 -3.55
C SER A 222 -14.66 -8.33 -2.68
N ARG A 223 -13.86 -9.01 -1.86
CA ARG A 223 -14.31 -10.02 -0.88
C ARG A 223 -15.07 -9.40 0.28
N LEU A 224 -14.58 -8.26 0.76
CA LEU A 224 -15.26 -7.51 1.81
C LEU A 224 -16.65 -7.03 1.35
N LEU A 225 -16.76 -6.48 0.13
CA LEU A 225 -18.07 -6.14 -0.48
C LEU A 225 -18.96 -7.37 -0.67
N PHE A 226 -18.41 -8.47 -1.16
CA PHE A 226 -19.14 -9.72 -1.31
C PHE A 226 -19.74 -10.23 0.02
N SER A 227 -18.94 -10.23 1.09
CA SER A 227 -19.37 -10.64 2.43
C SER A 227 -20.46 -9.72 3.00
N MET A 228 -20.33 -8.39 2.78
CA MET A 228 -21.37 -7.43 3.16
C MET A 228 -22.67 -7.62 2.36
N GLY A 229 -22.58 -7.92 1.07
CA GLY A 229 -23.74 -8.21 0.22
C GLY A 229 -24.44 -9.51 0.60
N ARG A 230 -23.67 -10.53 1.00
CA ARG A 230 -24.20 -11.80 1.52
C ARG A 230 -24.89 -11.63 2.87
N SER A 231 -24.38 -10.72 3.69
CA SER A 231 -24.95 -10.38 5.00
C SER A 231 -26.15 -9.41 4.92
N GLY A 232 -26.54 -8.98 3.72
CA GLY A 232 -27.68 -8.06 3.52
C GLY A 232 -27.41 -6.60 3.94
N ILE A 233 -26.16 -6.22 4.22
CA ILE A 233 -25.77 -4.86 4.63
C ILE A 233 -25.80 -3.89 3.43
N ILE A 234 -25.47 -4.40 2.24
CA ILE A 234 -25.50 -3.67 0.96
C ILE A 234 -26.36 -4.46 -0.04
N PRO A 235 -26.73 -3.90 -1.21
CA PRO A 235 -27.57 -4.59 -2.17
C PRO A 235 -27.08 -6.00 -2.50
N THR A 236 -28.00 -6.96 -2.58
CA THR A 236 -27.69 -8.37 -2.84
C THR A 236 -27.00 -8.62 -4.18
N MET A 237 -26.97 -7.63 -5.08
CA MET A 237 -26.18 -7.70 -6.31
C MET A 237 -24.68 -7.91 -6.04
N PHE A 238 -24.15 -7.41 -4.92
CA PHE A 238 -22.74 -7.57 -4.55
C PHE A 238 -22.36 -9.00 -4.11
N SER A 239 -23.34 -9.86 -3.81
CA SER A 239 -23.09 -11.28 -3.51
C SER A 239 -23.11 -12.18 -4.74
N LYS A 240 -23.23 -11.62 -5.96
CA LYS A 240 -23.19 -12.40 -7.20
C LYS A 240 -21.75 -12.81 -7.54
N LEU A 241 -21.57 -14.11 -7.77
CA LEU A 241 -20.30 -14.69 -8.23
C LEU A 241 -20.32 -14.91 -9.75
N HIS A 242 -19.14 -14.83 -10.35
CA HIS A 242 -18.92 -15.16 -11.75
C HIS A 242 -19.12 -16.67 -11.97
N SER A 243 -19.93 -17.04 -12.97
CA SER A 243 -20.30 -18.45 -13.22
C SER A 243 -19.09 -19.38 -13.38
N LYS A 244 -18.08 -18.96 -14.17
CA LYS A 244 -16.84 -19.73 -14.40
C LYS A 244 -15.80 -19.63 -13.28
N TYR A 245 -15.44 -18.41 -12.86
CA TYR A 245 -14.30 -18.15 -11.96
C TYR A 245 -14.67 -18.09 -10.48
N LYS A 246 -15.97 -18.09 -10.15
CA LYS A 246 -16.49 -17.96 -8.78
C LYS A 246 -15.95 -16.72 -8.02
N THR A 247 -15.62 -15.66 -8.75
CA THR A 247 -15.16 -14.38 -8.21
C THR A 247 -16.32 -13.37 -8.11
N PRO A 248 -16.33 -12.45 -7.12
CA PRO A 248 -17.40 -11.47 -6.96
C PRO A 248 -17.32 -10.34 -8.00
N TYR A 249 -17.68 -10.65 -9.26
CA TYR A 249 -17.46 -9.75 -10.40
C TYR A 249 -18.19 -8.41 -10.28
N VAL A 250 -19.39 -8.37 -9.68
CA VAL A 250 -20.14 -7.11 -9.48
C VAL A 250 -19.39 -6.19 -8.53
N ALA A 251 -18.84 -6.74 -7.44
CA ALA A 251 -18.03 -5.98 -6.50
C ALA A 251 -16.75 -5.45 -7.18
N ILE A 252 -16.08 -6.28 -7.98
CA ILE A 252 -14.87 -5.87 -8.70
C ILE A 252 -15.16 -4.73 -9.70
N ILE A 253 -16.21 -4.87 -10.52
CA ILE A 253 -16.63 -3.83 -11.48
C ILE A 253 -16.94 -2.52 -10.75
N PHE A 254 -17.69 -2.59 -9.65
CA PHE A 254 -18.04 -1.40 -8.87
C PHE A 254 -16.81 -0.70 -8.29
N LEU A 255 -15.91 -1.47 -7.67
CA LEU A 255 -14.66 -0.93 -7.10
C LEU A 255 -13.83 -0.21 -8.16
N VAL A 256 -13.62 -0.86 -9.30
CA VAL A 256 -12.84 -0.29 -10.40
C VAL A 256 -13.56 0.92 -10.98
N GLY A 257 -14.89 0.87 -11.15
CA GLY A 257 -15.70 2.00 -11.60
C GLY A 257 -15.55 3.23 -10.71
N VAL A 258 -15.52 3.06 -9.39
CA VAL A 258 -15.25 4.16 -8.45
C VAL A 258 -13.79 4.63 -8.56
N SER A 259 -12.82 3.71 -8.64
CA SER A 259 -11.40 4.04 -8.78
C SER A 259 -11.06 4.75 -10.11
N LEU A 260 -11.89 4.61 -11.16
CA LEU A 260 -11.71 5.31 -12.44
C LEU A 260 -11.93 6.82 -12.34
N ILE A 261 -12.57 7.31 -11.28
CA ILE A 261 -12.77 8.75 -11.04
C ILE A 261 -11.45 9.39 -10.56
N ALA A 262 -10.62 8.64 -9.84
CA ALA A 262 -9.42 9.17 -9.19
C ALA A 262 -8.40 9.84 -10.12
N PRO A 263 -8.05 9.29 -11.30
CA PRO A 263 -7.11 9.95 -12.21
C PRO A 263 -7.54 11.35 -12.66
N TRP A 264 -8.84 11.66 -12.60
CA TRP A 264 -9.38 12.97 -12.99
C TRP A 264 -9.24 14.02 -11.88
N LEU A 265 -9.06 13.62 -10.62
CA LEU A 265 -9.01 14.57 -9.50
C LEU A 265 -7.65 15.26 -9.36
N GLY A 266 -6.61 14.73 -10.02
CA GLY A 266 -5.23 15.18 -9.85
C GLY A 266 -4.59 14.68 -8.54
N ARG A 267 -3.26 14.70 -8.48
CA ARG A 267 -2.52 14.03 -7.39
C ARG A 267 -2.78 14.65 -6.03
N THR A 268 -2.79 15.98 -5.92
CA THR A 268 -2.97 16.70 -4.65
C THR A 268 -4.34 16.44 -4.03
N ALA A 269 -5.41 16.52 -4.83
CA ALA A 269 -6.75 16.24 -4.34
C ALA A 269 -6.91 14.76 -3.96
N LEU A 270 -6.31 13.85 -4.73
CA LEU A 270 -6.32 12.43 -4.42
C LEU A 270 -5.60 12.12 -3.09
N THR A 271 -4.45 12.75 -2.83
CA THR A 271 -3.74 12.58 -1.55
C THR A 271 -4.62 13.01 -0.38
N TRP A 272 -5.34 14.14 -0.48
CA TRP A 272 -6.26 14.55 0.58
C TRP A 272 -7.38 13.53 0.83
N ILE A 273 -7.97 12.99 -0.24
CA ILE A 273 -9.02 11.96 -0.12
C ILE A 273 -8.47 10.72 0.56
N VAL A 274 -7.25 10.31 0.19
CA VAL A 274 -6.59 9.13 0.76
C VAL A 274 -6.24 9.37 2.22
N ASP A 275 -5.71 10.54 2.57
CA ASP A 275 -5.39 10.92 3.96
C ASP A 275 -6.66 10.89 4.83
N MET A 276 -7.76 11.47 4.35
CA MET A 276 -9.07 11.40 5.02
C MET A 276 -9.58 9.96 5.13
N SER A 277 -9.38 9.14 4.10
CA SER A 277 -9.78 7.72 4.12
C SER A 277 -8.94 6.92 5.12
N SER A 278 -7.66 7.25 5.28
CA SER A 278 -6.74 6.61 6.23
C SER A 278 -7.19 6.87 7.67
N THR A 279 -7.58 8.10 7.99
CA THR A 279 -8.21 8.40 9.30
C THR A 279 -9.48 7.56 9.52
N GLY A 280 -10.30 7.36 8.48
CA GLY A 280 -11.44 6.45 8.53
C GLY A 280 -11.05 5.00 8.84
N VAL A 281 -9.96 4.51 8.25
CA VAL A 281 -9.41 3.18 8.54
C VAL A 281 -8.91 3.08 9.99
N SER A 282 -8.26 4.11 10.54
CA SER A 282 -7.90 4.16 11.97
C SER A 282 -9.14 3.99 12.87
N ILE A 283 -10.25 4.67 12.56
CA ILE A 283 -11.51 4.52 13.30
C ILE A 283 -12.05 3.08 13.17
N ALA A 284 -11.96 2.47 11.98
CA ALA A 284 -12.37 1.08 11.78
C ALA A 284 -11.51 0.11 12.61
N TYR A 285 -10.19 0.34 12.71
CA TYR A 285 -9.31 -0.43 13.59
C TYR A 285 -9.64 -0.22 15.07
N PHE A 286 -9.91 1.03 15.48
CA PHE A 286 -10.35 1.34 16.84
C PHE A 286 -11.60 0.52 17.24
N ILE A 287 -12.64 0.54 16.39
CA ILE A 287 -13.87 -0.22 16.62
C ILE A 287 -13.60 -1.73 16.62
N THR A 288 -12.70 -2.21 15.76
CA THR A 288 -12.31 -3.62 15.69
C THR A 288 -11.60 -4.06 16.97
N CYS A 289 -10.67 -3.24 17.49
CA CYS A 289 -9.99 -3.47 18.75
C CYS A 289 -10.96 -3.48 19.94
N LEU A 290 -11.91 -2.54 20.01
CA LEU A 290 -12.96 -2.53 21.03
C LEU A 290 -13.86 -3.78 20.95
N SER A 291 -14.23 -4.18 19.74
CA SER A 291 -15.04 -5.38 19.49
C SER A 291 -14.29 -6.63 19.93
N ALA A 292 -12.99 -6.73 19.63
CA ALA A 292 -12.12 -7.81 20.09
C ALA A 292 -11.99 -7.80 21.62
N ALA A 293 -11.77 -6.63 22.24
CA ALA A 293 -11.68 -6.50 23.70
C ALA A 293 -12.96 -6.99 24.38
N LYS A 294 -14.14 -6.69 23.82
CA LYS A 294 -15.43 -7.19 24.28
C LYS A 294 -15.58 -8.70 24.07
N LEU A 295 -15.21 -9.21 22.89
CA LEU A 295 -15.26 -10.64 22.56
C LEU A 295 -14.39 -11.49 23.50
N PHE A 296 -13.19 -11.01 23.82
CA PHE A 296 -12.27 -11.67 24.75
C PHE A 296 -12.53 -11.32 26.22
N SER A 297 -13.57 -10.53 26.54
CA SER A 297 -13.83 -10.06 27.91
C SER A 297 -14.42 -11.13 28.83
N TYR A 298 -15.07 -12.18 28.31
CA TYR A 298 -15.44 -13.43 29.01
C TYR A 298 -16.37 -14.24 28.11
N ASN A 299 -16.01 -15.48 27.77
CA ASN A 299 -16.87 -16.36 26.98
C ASN A 299 -17.60 -17.37 27.88
N LYS A 300 -18.92 -17.20 28.03
CA LYS A 300 -19.78 -18.04 28.89
C LYS A 300 -19.88 -19.51 28.40
N GLN A 301 -19.57 -19.78 27.13
CA GLN A 301 -19.64 -21.12 26.52
C GLN A 301 -18.32 -21.91 26.54
N SER A 302 -17.15 -21.27 26.56
CA SER A 302 -15.84 -21.96 26.54
C SER A 302 -15.07 -21.92 27.87
N ASN A 303 -15.58 -21.17 28.85
CA ASN A 303 -14.97 -20.94 30.16
C ASN A 303 -13.46 -20.58 30.10
N THR A 304 -13.05 -19.92 29.02
CA THR A 304 -11.65 -19.54 28.80
C THR A 304 -11.55 -18.02 28.82
N TYR A 305 -10.73 -17.50 29.72
CA TYR A 305 -10.30 -16.12 29.72
C TYR A 305 -9.02 -16.02 28.89
N ALA A 306 -8.98 -15.08 27.95
CA ALA A 306 -7.80 -14.84 27.11
C ALA A 306 -7.19 -13.46 27.46
N PRO A 307 -6.66 -13.28 28.69
CA PRO A 307 -6.31 -11.96 29.24
C PRO A 307 -5.24 -11.25 28.40
N VAL A 308 -4.30 -12.00 27.85
CA VAL A 308 -3.24 -11.47 26.97
C VAL A 308 -3.83 -10.79 25.74
N TYR A 309 -4.78 -11.43 25.05
CA TYR A 309 -5.43 -10.88 23.86
C TYR A 309 -6.31 -9.67 24.17
N LYS A 310 -6.95 -9.66 25.35
CA LYS A 310 -7.70 -8.50 25.83
C LYS A 310 -6.80 -7.28 26.08
N THR A 311 -5.64 -7.48 26.71
CA THR A 311 -4.66 -6.39 26.93
C THR A 311 -4.13 -5.84 25.61
N PHE A 312 -3.78 -6.72 24.66
CA PHE A 312 -3.38 -6.29 23.31
C PHE A 312 -4.48 -5.52 22.58
N ALA A 313 -5.73 -5.95 22.69
CA ALA A 313 -6.87 -5.26 22.07
C ALA A 313 -7.09 -3.86 22.68
N ILE A 314 -6.92 -3.70 24.00
CA ILE A 314 -7.02 -2.39 24.67
C ILE A 314 -5.88 -1.47 24.24
N ILE A 315 -4.64 -1.95 24.21
CA ILE A 315 -3.48 -1.16 23.74
C ILE A 315 -3.69 -0.75 22.28
N GLY A 316 -4.12 -1.67 21.42
CA GLY A 316 -4.42 -1.38 20.02
C GLY A 316 -5.52 -0.34 19.85
N SER A 317 -6.52 -0.34 20.73
CA SER A 317 -7.56 0.70 20.76
C SER A 317 -6.97 2.07 21.11
N PHE A 318 -6.10 2.17 22.11
CA PHE A 318 -5.45 3.45 22.43
C PHE A 318 -4.56 3.95 21.29
N VAL A 319 -3.77 3.08 20.68
CA VAL A 319 -2.89 3.44 19.56
C VAL A 319 -3.71 3.90 18.35
N SER A 320 -4.79 3.19 18.01
CA SER A 320 -5.67 3.54 16.88
C SER A 320 -6.43 4.86 17.09
N PHE A 321 -6.62 5.28 18.34
CA PHE A 321 -7.25 6.57 18.66
C PHE A 321 -6.28 7.75 18.49
N ILE A 322 -4.98 7.50 18.69
CA ILE A 322 -3.91 8.50 18.59
C ILE A 322 -3.40 8.65 17.15
N SER A 323 -3.59 7.61 16.31
CA SER A 323 -3.09 7.52 14.93
C SER A 323 -4.07 8.10 13.91
#